data_AF-A0A401PV60-F1
#
_entry.id   AF-A0A401PV60-F1
#
_cell.length_a   1.000
_cell.length_b   1.000
_cell.length_c   1.000
_cell.angle_alpha   90.00
_cell.angle_beta   90.00
_cell.angle_gamma   90.00
#
_symmetry.space_group_name_H-M   'P 1'
#
loop_
_entity.id
_entity.type
_entity.pdbx_description
1 polymer ?
#
loop_
_entity_poly.entity_id
_entity_poly.type
_entity_poly.pdbx_seq_one_letter_code
_entity_poly.pdbx_strand_id
1 'polypeptide(L)'
;MELAGLQKAEDNAVFKFEPFVLHVQCREMEDAQLLHSVAINSGFRNSGITVSKKGKIMMAVRSTHCLEVPLCHQGRVLVSDEYIDYLVQVANQKMEENQKRIERFSTGLQSALTAPVPPEQLGENVSTAASGYTHRRRQRTAKKERGKGELAAHSDGESDLSFLMGTT
;
A
#
# COMPACT_ATOMS: atom_id res chain seq x y z
N MET A 1 -6.27 -23.45 23.60
CA MET A 1 -7.44 -23.52 22.69
C MET A 1 -7.14 -24.68 21.73
N GLU A 2 -8.01 -25.69 21.55
CA GLU A 2 -7.66 -26.88 20.73
C GLU A 2 -7.50 -26.51 19.25
N LEU A 3 -6.41 -26.94 18.60
CA LEU A 3 -6.04 -26.64 17.20
C LEU A 3 -6.94 -27.33 16.15
N ALA A 4 -8.26 -27.40 16.39
CA ALA A 4 -9.22 -28.10 15.55
C ALA A 4 -9.21 -27.63 14.08
N GLY A 5 -8.82 -26.37 13.83
CA GLY A 5 -8.67 -25.80 12.49
C GLY A 5 -7.44 -26.30 11.71
N LEU A 6 -6.36 -26.72 12.40
CA LEU A 6 -5.11 -27.17 11.78
C LEU A 6 -5.03 -28.70 11.69
N GLN A 7 -5.74 -29.44 12.54
CA GLN A 7 -5.79 -30.91 12.50
C GLN A 7 -6.37 -31.48 11.19
N LYS A 8 -7.07 -30.68 10.39
CA LYS A 8 -7.63 -31.05 9.08
C LYS A 8 -6.84 -30.47 7.90
N ALA A 9 -5.74 -29.74 8.16
CA ALA A 9 -4.97 -29.12 7.10
C ALA A 9 -4.09 -30.18 6.41
N GLU A 10 -4.48 -30.58 5.20
CA GLU A 10 -3.69 -31.51 4.36
C GLU A 10 -2.57 -30.78 3.58
N ASP A 11 -2.60 -29.45 3.55
CA ASP A 11 -1.69 -28.59 2.80
C ASP A 11 -1.19 -27.41 3.67
N ASN A 12 -0.61 -26.39 3.05
CA ASN A 12 -0.14 -25.17 3.70
C ASN A 12 -1.30 -24.41 4.36
N ALA A 13 -1.06 -23.87 5.55
CA ALA A 13 -2.01 -23.04 6.27
C ALA A 13 -1.33 -21.76 6.75
N VAL A 14 -2.04 -20.64 6.65
CA VAL A 14 -1.53 -19.31 7.01
C VAL A 14 -2.55 -18.62 7.92
N PHE A 15 -2.07 -18.08 9.04
CA PHE A 15 -2.84 -17.19 9.89
C PHE A 15 -2.79 -15.78 9.33
N LYS A 16 -3.96 -15.20 9.07
CA LYS A 16 -4.05 -13.91 8.41
C LYS A 16 -5.01 -12.95 9.12
N PHE A 17 -4.58 -11.71 9.26
CA PHE A 17 -5.42 -10.56 9.54
C PHE A 17 -5.23 -9.52 8.43
N GLU A 18 -6.34 -9.09 7.84
CA GLU A 18 -6.39 -8.02 6.85
C GLU A 18 -7.16 -6.81 7.39
N PRO A 19 -6.69 -5.58 7.12
CA PRO A 19 -7.37 -4.37 7.55
C PRO A 19 -8.54 -4.02 6.62
N PHE A 20 -9.30 -3.02 7.03
CA PHE A 20 -10.34 -2.42 6.21
C PHE A 20 -9.79 -1.85 4.88
N VAL A 21 -10.55 -2.09 3.80
CA VAL A 21 -10.32 -1.54 2.46
C VAL A 21 -11.64 -1.05 1.88
N LEU A 22 -11.64 0.14 1.30
CA LEU A 22 -12.81 0.73 0.65
C LEU A 22 -12.40 1.41 -0.67
N HIS A 23 -13.20 1.22 -1.71
CA HIS A 23 -13.08 1.95 -2.97
C HIS A 23 -14.33 2.79 -3.19
N VAL A 24 -14.16 4.09 -3.41
CA VAL A 24 -15.24 5.06 -3.59
C VAL A 24 -15.07 5.71 -4.96
N GLN A 25 -16.14 5.70 -5.76
CA GLN A 25 -16.18 6.51 -6.97
C GLN A 25 -16.60 7.93 -6.61
N CYS A 26 -15.78 8.91 -7.00
CA CYS A 26 -16.06 10.32 -6.78
C CYS A 26 -16.63 10.95 -8.06
N ARG A 27 -17.49 11.96 -7.91
CA ARG A 27 -18.05 12.72 -9.03
C ARG A 27 -17.06 13.77 -9.50
N GLU A 28 -16.47 14.51 -8.56
CA GLU A 28 -15.51 15.58 -8.80
C GLU A 28 -14.13 15.26 -8.17
N MET A 29 -13.09 15.97 -8.58
CA MET A 29 -11.73 15.72 -8.07
C MET A 29 -11.57 16.23 -6.64
N GLU A 30 -12.28 17.31 -6.33
CA GLU A 30 -12.37 17.97 -5.03
C GLU A 30 -12.94 17.01 -3.98
N ASP A 31 -14.01 16.26 -4.34
CA ASP A 31 -14.58 15.20 -3.49
C ASP A 31 -13.52 14.13 -3.16
N ALA A 32 -12.74 13.72 -4.16
CA ALA A 32 -11.71 12.70 -3.98
C ALA A 32 -10.56 13.21 -3.10
N GLN A 33 -10.18 14.48 -3.25
CA GLN A 33 -9.15 15.14 -2.42
C GLN A 33 -9.60 15.31 -0.98
N LEU A 34 -10.87 15.67 -0.76
CA LEU A 34 -11.47 15.74 0.57
C LEU A 34 -11.43 14.37 1.25
N LEU A 35 -11.95 13.36 0.56
CA LEU A 35 -11.98 11.98 1.06
C LEU A 35 -10.57 11.43 1.34
N HIS A 36 -9.61 11.74 0.47
CA HIS A 36 -8.20 11.41 0.68
C HIS A 36 -7.63 12.08 1.93
N SER A 37 -7.87 13.37 2.12
CA SER A 37 -7.37 14.10 3.30
C SER A 37 -7.93 13.51 4.59
N VAL A 38 -9.24 13.21 4.63
CA VAL A 38 -9.88 12.54 5.78
C VAL A 38 -9.28 11.14 6.01
N ALA A 39 -9.05 10.36 4.95
CA ALA A 39 -8.46 9.03 5.04
C ALA A 39 -7.03 9.07 5.64
N ILE A 40 -6.16 9.95 5.15
CA ILE A 40 -4.78 10.10 5.66
C ILE A 40 -4.80 10.50 7.15
N ASN A 41 -5.64 11.47 7.52
CA ASN A 41 -5.78 11.95 8.90
C ASN A 41 -6.33 10.87 9.85
N SER A 42 -7.11 9.93 9.31
CA SER A 42 -7.67 8.80 10.05
C SER A 42 -6.72 7.59 10.14
N GLY A 43 -5.53 7.68 9.52
CA GLY A 43 -4.50 6.65 9.59
C GLY A 43 -4.43 5.71 8.38
N PHE A 44 -5.18 5.97 7.31
CA PHE A 44 -5.12 5.20 6.06
C PHE A 44 -4.08 5.77 5.10
N ARG A 45 -2.80 5.72 5.48
CA ARG A 45 -1.70 6.39 4.74
C ARG A 45 -1.40 5.82 3.34
N ASN A 46 -1.92 4.64 3.01
CA ASN A 46 -1.73 3.97 1.71
C ASN A 46 -2.92 4.18 0.76
N SER A 47 -3.77 5.14 1.12
CA SER A 47 -4.86 5.59 0.30
C SER A 47 -4.36 6.34 -0.94
N GLY A 48 -5.17 6.39 -1.99
CA GLY A 48 -4.77 7.06 -3.23
C GLY A 48 -5.91 7.23 -4.22
N ILE A 49 -5.76 8.20 -5.10
CA ILE A 49 -6.74 8.55 -6.14
C ILE A 49 -6.23 8.04 -7.49
N THR A 50 -7.10 7.40 -8.26
CA THR A 50 -6.83 6.98 -9.64
C THR A 50 -7.86 7.60 -10.57
N VAL A 51 -7.39 8.21 -11.67
CA VAL A 51 -8.25 8.76 -12.73
C VAL A 51 -8.13 7.89 -13.97
N SER A 52 -9.25 7.32 -14.41
CA SER A 52 -9.31 6.52 -15.64
C SER A 52 -9.31 7.40 -16.89
N LYS A 53 -8.91 6.83 -18.03
CA LYS A 53 -8.98 7.49 -19.36
C LYS A 53 -10.39 7.96 -19.73
N LYS A 54 -11.43 7.35 -19.14
CA LYS A 54 -12.84 7.73 -19.32
C LYS A 54 -13.33 8.80 -18.32
N GLY A 55 -12.42 9.42 -17.56
CA GLY A 55 -12.75 10.42 -16.54
C GLY A 55 -13.26 9.85 -15.21
N LYS A 56 -13.31 8.52 -15.02
CA LYS A 56 -13.73 7.91 -13.75
C LYS A 56 -12.70 8.17 -12.66
N ILE A 57 -13.07 8.88 -11.60
CA ILE A 57 -12.24 9.14 -10.43
C ILE A 57 -12.55 8.07 -9.37
N MET A 58 -11.53 7.34 -8.94
CA MET A 58 -11.62 6.28 -7.95
C MET A 58 -10.70 6.59 -6.78
N MET A 59 -11.27 6.70 -5.59
CA MET A 59 -10.54 6.88 -4.35
C MET A 59 -10.44 5.54 -3.62
N ALA A 60 -9.23 5.10 -3.31
CA ALA A 60 -8.96 3.89 -2.54
C ALA A 60 -8.55 4.27 -1.11
N VAL A 61 -9.27 3.79 -0.09
CA VAL A 61 -8.95 3.93 1.33
C VAL A 61 -8.33 2.63 1.82
N ARG A 62 -7.05 2.67 2.20
CA ARG A 62 -6.26 1.47 2.52
C ARG A 62 -5.25 1.71 3.64
N SER A 63 -4.93 0.64 4.36
CA SER A 63 -3.89 0.60 5.39
C SER A 63 -2.83 -0.47 5.04
N THR A 64 -1.64 -0.37 5.60
CA THR A 64 -0.60 -1.42 5.59
C THR A 64 -0.69 -2.36 6.78
N HIS A 65 -1.64 -2.14 7.69
CA HIS A 65 -1.73 -2.92 8.91
C HIS A 65 -2.26 -4.31 8.63
N CYS A 66 -1.39 -5.31 8.53
CA CYS A 66 -1.77 -6.72 8.39
C CYS A 66 -0.96 -7.61 9.33
N LEU A 67 -1.29 -8.89 9.34
CA LEU A 67 -0.50 -9.97 9.92
C LEU A 67 -0.67 -11.18 9.02
N GLU A 68 0.44 -11.81 8.64
CA GLU A 68 0.43 -13.02 7.83
C GLU A 68 1.54 -13.93 8.35
N VAL A 69 1.18 -15.11 8.84
CA VAL A 69 2.12 -16.05 9.47
C VAL A 69 1.82 -17.47 8.99
N PRO A 70 2.76 -18.15 8.32
CA PRO A 70 2.58 -19.56 7.96
C PRO A 70 2.54 -20.44 9.22
N LEU A 71 1.48 -21.23 9.35
CA LEU A 71 1.27 -22.17 10.47
C LEU A 71 1.61 -23.60 10.08
N CYS A 72 1.30 -23.99 8.83
CA CYS A 72 1.58 -25.33 8.31
C CYS A 72 2.34 -25.25 7.00
N HIS A 73 3.23 -26.23 6.80
CA HIS A 73 3.85 -26.51 5.51
C HIS A 73 3.67 -27.97 5.16
N GLN A 74 3.05 -28.25 4.00
CA GLN A 74 2.79 -29.63 3.53
C GLN A 74 2.06 -30.49 4.60
N GLY A 75 1.01 -29.94 5.22
CA GLY A 75 0.24 -30.62 6.27
C GLY A 75 0.95 -30.76 7.63
N ARG A 76 2.23 -30.38 7.74
CA ARG A 76 2.95 -30.35 9.02
C ARG A 76 2.79 -29.00 9.72
N VAL A 77 2.27 -29.02 10.94
CA VAL A 77 2.22 -27.84 11.82
C VAL A 77 3.64 -27.46 12.25
N LEU A 78 3.99 -26.18 12.09
CA LEU A 78 5.32 -25.64 12.39
C LEU A 78 5.41 -24.89 13.72
N VAL A 79 4.27 -24.66 14.38
CA VAL A 79 4.14 -23.79 15.56
C VAL A 79 3.51 -24.54 16.73
N SER A 80 3.72 -24.04 17.96
CA SER A 80 3.05 -24.55 19.15
C SER A 80 1.66 -23.93 19.34
N ASP A 81 0.82 -24.60 20.12
CA ASP A 81 -0.50 -24.09 20.54
C ASP A 81 -0.39 -22.74 21.25
N GLU A 82 0.60 -22.59 22.15
CA GLU A 82 0.88 -21.35 22.87
C GLU A 82 1.20 -20.18 21.92
N TYR A 83 1.92 -20.45 20.83
CA TYR A 83 2.22 -19.44 19.82
C TYR A 83 0.96 -19.01 19.07
N ILE A 84 0.03 -19.93 18.82
CA ILE A 84 -1.25 -19.62 18.17
C ILE A 84 -2.11 -18.75 19.07
N ASP A 85 -2.20 -19.06 20.36
CA ASP A 85 -2.90 -18.22 21.33
C ASP A 85 -2.31 -16.79 21.36
N TYR A 86 -0.99 -16.65 21.28
CA TYR A 86 -0.31 -15.36 21.13
C TYR A 86 -0.67 -14.65 19.81
N LEU A 87 -0.64 -15.35 18.67
CA LEU A 87 -1.00 -14.78 17.37
C LEU A 87 -2.44 -14.27 17.35
N VAL A 88 -3.38 -15.00 17.97
CA VAL A 88 -4.77 -14.59 18.10
C VAL A 88 -4.88 -13.28 18.90
N GLN A 89 -4.17 -13.17 20.02
CA GLN A 89 -4.14 -11.92 20.80
C GLN A 89 -3.60 -10.75 19.97
N VAL A 90 -2.50 -10.96 19.23
CA VAL A 90 -1.93 -9.93 18.35
C VAL A 90 -2.91 -9.55 17.25
N ALA A 91 -3.57 -10.51 16.59
CA ALA A 91 -4.56 -10.22 15.56
C ALA A 91 -5.77 -9.46 16.11
N ASN A 92 -6.26 -9.79 17.29
CA ASN A 92 -7.37 -9.08 17.92
C ASN A 92 -6.98 -7.63 18.25
N GLN A 93 -5.79 -7.39 18.78
CA GLN A 93 -5.28 -6.02 18.99
C GLN A 93 -5.21 -5.22 17.68
N LYS A 94 -4.74 -5.87 16.60
CA LYS A 94 -4.70 -5.26 15.26
C LYS A 94 -6.11 -4.96 14.72
N MET A 95 -7.07 -5.84 14.99
CA MET A 95 -8.47 -5.66 14.62
C MET A 95 -9.11 -4.50 15.38
N GLU A 96 -8.86 -4.37 16.69
CA GLU A 96 -9.34 -3.24 17.50
C GLU A 96 -8.78 -1.90 17.00
N GLU A 97 -7.50 -1.83 16.67
CA GLU A 97 -6.90 -0.62 16.09
C GLU A 97 -7.46 -0.32 14.69
N ASN A 98 -7.73 -1.35 13.89
CA ASN A 98 -8.41 -1.19 12.59
C ASN A 98 -9.81 -0.60 12.79
N GLN A 99 -10.57 -1.09 13.76
CA GLN A 99 -11.91 -0.57 14.09
C GLN A 99 -11.85 0.90 14.52
N LYS A 100 -10.90 1.28 15.39
CA LYS A 100 -10.68 2.69 15.78
C LYS A 100 -10.36 3.60 14.59
N ARG A 101 -9.66 3.10 13.58
CA ARG A 101 -9.36 3.86 12.35
C ARG A 101 -10.61 4.05 11.49
N ILE A 102 -11.43 3.00 11.35
CA ILE A 102 -12.71 3.06 10.64
C ILE A 102 -13.63 4.10 11.29
N GLU A 103 -13.74 4.10 12.62
CA GLU A 103 -14.56 5.05 13.37
C GLU A 103 -14.09 6.49 13.18
N ARG A 104 -12.78 6.75 13.34
CA ARG A 104 -12.20 8.08 13.08
C ARG A 104 -12.47 8.55 11.66
N PHE A 105 -12.34 7.66 10.68
CA PHE A 105 -12.61 7.95 9.29
C PHE A 105 -14.09 8.29 9.05
N SER A 106 -15.01 7.48 9.58
CA SER A 106 -16.44 7.71 9.46
C SER A 106 -16.86 9.06 10.07
N THR A 107 -16.43 9.33 11.31
CA THR A 107 -16.75 10.59 12.00
C THR A 107 -16.10 11.80 11.32
N GLY A 108 -14.85 11.67 10.88
CA GLY A 108 -14.14 12.71 10.15
C GLY A 108 -14.80 13.02 8.80
N LEU A 109 -15.29 12.00 8.10
CA LEU A 109 -15.99 12.16 6.84
C LEU A 109 -17.36 12.84 7.03
N GLN A 110 -18.14 12.40 8.03
CA GLN A 110 -19.42 13.05 8.36
C GLN A 110 -19.24 14.53 8.68
N SER A 111 -18.19 14.87 9.45
CA SER A 111 -17.87 16.25 9.80
C SER A 111 -17.45 17.07 8.57
N ALA A 112 -16.62 16.51 7.69
CA ALA A 112 -16.18 17.14 6.45
C ALA A 112 -17.34 17.43 5.48
N LEU A 113 -18.34 16.54 5.42
CA LEU A 113 -19.52 16.70 4.58
C LEU A 113 -20.55 17.70 5.13
N THR A 114 -20.55 17.91 6.45
CA THR A 114 -21.51 18.81 7.13
C THR A 114 -20.93 20.21 7.37
N ALA A 115 -19.63 20.39 7.16
CA ALA A 115 -18.97 21.68 7.34
C ALA A 115 -19.57 22.72 6.39
N PRO A 116 -19.99 23.91 6.88
CA PRO A 116 -20.44 24.98 6.01
C PRO A 116 -19.28 25.41 5.11
N VAL A 117 -19.54 25.44 3.80
CA VAL A 117 -18.58 25.96 2.82
C VAL A 117 -18.25 27.40 3.23
N PRO A 118 -16.97 27.75 3.48
CA PRO A 118 -16.61 29.14 3.71
C PRO A 118 -17.06 29.96 2.51
N PRO A 119 -17.65 31.15 2.70
CA PRO A 119 -17.99 32.02 1.59
C PRO A 119 -16.71 32.27 0.78
N GLU A 120 -16.80 31.94 -0.50
CA GLU A 120 -15.80 32.10 -1.54
C GLU A 120 -15.19 33.51 -1.46
N GLN A 121 -13.97 33.61 -0.91
CA GLN A 121 -13.21 34.86 -0.98
C GLN A 121 -12.55 34.96 -2.35
N LEU A 122 -13.28 35.54 -3.30
CA LEU A 122 -12.72 36.09 -4.51
C LEU A 122 -11.76 37.24 -4.12
N GLY A 123 -10.45 37.08 -4.35
CA GLY A 123 -9.49 38.17 -4.16
C GLY A 123 -8.04 37.74 -3.94
N GLU A 124 -7.33 37.51 -5.04
CA GLU A 124 -5.91 37.79 -5.32
C GLU A 124 -4.78 37.49 -4.30
N ASN A 125 -3.77 36.81 -4.85
CA ASN A 125 -2.34 36.80 -4.48
C ASN A 125 -1.89 35.98 -3.26
N VAL A 126 -1.51 34.72 -3.51
CA VAL A 126 -0.39 34.12 -2.77
C VAL A 126 0.65 33.57 -3.75
N SER A 127 1.83 34.14 -3.60
CA SER A 127 3.11 33.83 -4.20
C SER A 127 3.43 32.34 -4.22
N THR A 128 3.99 31.91 -5.35
CA THR A 128 4.68 30.64 -5.55
C THR A 128 5.72 30.40 -4.46
N ALA A 129 5.46 29.42 -3.59
CA ALA A 129 6.49 28.71 -2.83
C ALA A 129 6.40 27.22 -3.18
N ALA A 130 7.51 26.70 -3.68
CA ALA A 130 7.66 25.41 -4.33
C ALA A 130 7.24 24.22 -3.45
N SER A 131 6.36 23.35 -3.98
CA SER A 131 6.23 21.96 -3.52
C SER A 131 6.77 21.05 -4.62
N GLY A 132 7.97 20.53 -4.39
CA GLY A 132 8.67 19.65 -5.30
C GLY A 132 8.00 18.27 -5.37
N TYR A 133 7.25 18.04 -6.44
CA TYR A 133 6.99 16.69 -6.96
C TYR A 133 7.46 16.65 -8.41
N THR A 134 8.76 16.47 -8.62
CA THR A 134 9.32 16.21 -9.94
C THR A 134 9.08 14.74 -10.31
N HIS A 135 8.10 14.53 -11.19
CA HIS A 135 7.91 13.29 -11.93
C HIS A 135 9.17 12.95 -12.74
N ARG A 136 9.99 11.99 -12.28
CA ARG A 136 11.13 11.47 -13.05
C ARG A 136 10.64 10.48 -14.11
N ARG A 137 10.08 11.00 -15.20
CA ARG A 137 9.76 10.24 -16.42
C ARG A 137 11.05 9.99 -17.20
N ARG A 138 11.65 8.79 -17.07
CA ARG A 138 12.74 8.34 -17.96
C ARG A 138 12.16 8.07 -19.36
N GLN A 139 12.28 9.03 -20.27
CA GLN A 139 12.18 8.79 -21.71
C GLN A 139 13.53 8.32 -22.24
N ARG A 140 13.61 7.04 -22.59
CA ARG A 140 14.58 6.50 -23.55
C ARG A 140 14.13 6.97 -24.93
N THR A 141 14.88 7.87 -25.55
CA THR A 141 14.92 8.00 -27.02
C THR A 141 16.24 8.59 -27.47
N ALA A 142 16.83 7.89 -28.43
CA ALA A 142 18.11 8.07 -29.10
C ALA A 142 18.55 9.52 -29.38
N LYS A 143 19.85 9.78 -29.19
CA LYS A 143 20.61 10.61 -30.14
C LYS A 143 22.02 10.07 -30.33
N LYS A 144 22.22 9.66 -31.57
CA LYS A 144 23.40 9.15 -32.26
C LYS A 144 24.33 10.33 -32.62
N GLU A 145 25.64 10.06 -32.61
CA GLU A 145 26.75 10.80 -33.26
C GLU A 145 27.14 12.16 -32.64
N ARG A 146 28.42 12.48 -32.35
CA ARG A 146 29.69 12.20 -33.04
C ARG A 146 30.87 12.54 -32.10
N GLY A 147 31.99 11.82 -32.19
CA GLY A 147 33.29 12.26 -31.66
C GLY A 147 34.28 11.11 -31.43
N LYS A 148 35.23 10.95 -32.36
CA LYS A 148 36.20 9.86 -32.49
C LYS A 148 37.26 9.79 -31.38
N GLY A 149 37.74 8.59 -31.10
CA GLY A 149 39.00 8.29 -30.40
C GLY A 149 39.18 6.77 -30.18
N GLU A 150 39.92 6.12 -31.08
CA GLU A 150 40.52 4.76 -30.96
C GLU A 150 41.52 4.73 -29.77
N LEU A 151 42.00 3.67 -29.13
CA LEU A 151 42.11 2.20 -29.24
C LEU A 151 41.88 1.64 -27.79
N ALA A 152 41.71 0.35 -27.43
CA ALA A 152 42.24 -0.91 -27.93
C ALA A 152 41.38 -2.07 -27.37
N ALA A 153 41.50 -3.22 -28.04
CA ALA A 153 40.85 -4.49 -27.70
C ALA A 153 41.35 -5.08 -26.37
N HIS A 154 40.44 -5.71 -25.61
CA HIS A 154 40.74 -6.96 -24.91
C HIS A 154 39.45 -7.74 -24.62
N SER A 155 39.57 -9.06 -24.78
CA SER A 155 38.54 -10.10 -24.71
C SER A 155 38.18 -10.49 -23.27
N ASP A 156 37.31 -11.50 -23.20
CA ASP A 156 36.95 -12.34 -22.05
C ASP A 156 35.68 -11.84 -21.34
N GLY A 157 34.64 -12.62 -21.10
CA GLY A 157 34.42 -14.06 -21.16
C GLY A 157 33.18 -14.31 -20.30
N GLU A 158 32.32 -15.25 -20.71
CA GLU A 158 31.14 -15.66 -19.96
C GLU A 158 31.48 -16.21 -18.55
N SER A 159 30.63 -15.93 -17.57
CA SER A 159 30.23 -16.82 -16.45
C SER A 159 29.34 -15.98 -15.51
N ASP A 160 28.03 -16.09 -15.62
CA ASP A 160 27.14 -17.19 -15.24
C ASP A 160 26.90 -17.30 -13.73
N LEU A 161 25.60 -17.34 -13.45
CA LEU A 161 24.95 -17.31 -12.16
C LEU A 161 25.25 -18.59 -11.39
N SER A 162 26.02 -18.48 -10.31
CA SER A 162 26.22 -19.59 -9.37
C SER A 162 26.17 -19.18 -7.90
N PHE A 163 25.50 -18.07 -7.57
CA PHE A 163 25.39 -17.58 -6.19
C PHE A 163 24.04 -17.90 -5.50
N LEU A 164 23.11 -18.62 -6.13
CA LEU A 164 21.75 -18.82 -5.58
C LEU A 164 21.35 -20.24 -5.19
N MET A 165 22.27 -21.20 -5.11
CA MET A 165 21.99 -22.46 -4.40
C MET A 165 23.19 -22.91 -3.59
N GLY A 166 23.12 -22.63 -2.29
CA GLY A 166 24.06 -23.13 -1.29
C GLY A 166 23.31 -23.65 -0.07
N THR A 167 22.88 -24.91 -0.13
CA THR A 167 22.85 -25.79 1.04
C THR A 167 23.29 -27.18 0.60
N THR A 168 24.43 -27.62 1.10
CA THR A 168 24.56 -28.86 1.89
C THR A 168 25.74 -28.70 2.82
#